data_AF-A0A2R6KMZ6-F1
#
_entry.id   AF-A0A2R6KMZ6-F1
#
_cell.length_a   1.000
_cell.length_b   1.000
_cell.length_c   1.000
_cell.angle_alpha   90.00
_cell.angle_beta   90.00
_cell.angle_gamma   90.00
#
_symmetry.space_group_name_H-M   'P 1'
#
loop_
_entity.id
_entity.type
_entity.pdbx_description
1 polymer ?
#
loop_
_entity_poly.entity_id
_entity_poly.type
_entity_poly.pdbx_seq_one_letter_code
_entity_poly.pdbx_strand_id
1 'polypeptide(L)'
;MSRSHAERAELALLLEVAGTPKPGNVDRHRDHDDLRFEHFLAGAVGASEGLRAAATGEPVGSAFETAVEGMSNQEGDNTQFGCLLLLVPLVRAASRGRLTRDGVREVCEATTVADAAGFYRAFEHVDVALADPPEGMDALDARRGSDAIPELEARELSLYDVMERSDGDGNAAEWTSGFPRTFREVERIRADDGPVPDRASRAFVRLLAEQEDGFVRDTAGPEAAREATRRAQACLRGAEDPERLADEFVERGINPGTTADLTCAALYVALERGMAV
;
A
#
# COMPACT_ATOMS: atom_id res chain seq x y z
N MET A 1 -27.64 -6.12 -4.76
CA MET A 1 -26.44 -6.78 -5.32
C MET A 1 -25.28 -6.47 -4.39
N SER A 2 -24.49 -7.47 -4.01
CA SER A 2 -23.25 -7.23 -3.24
C SER A 2 -22.15 -6.78 -4.19
N ARG A 3 -21.29 -5.84 -3.75
CA ARG A 3 -20.08 -5.46 -4.48
C ARG A 3 -19.21 -6.71 -4.77
N SER A 4 -18.49 -6.71 -5.88
CA SER A 4 -17.45 -7.70 -6.22
C SER A 4 -16.18 -7.48 -5.39
N HIS A 5 -15.22 -8.42 -5.46
CA HIS A 5 -13.92 -8.26 -4.78
C HIS A 5 -13.15 -7.04 -5.30
N ALA A 6 -13.17 -6.82 -6.62
CA ALA A 6 -12.53 -5.66 -7.24
C ALA A 6 -13.19 -4.34 -6.82
N GLU A 7 -14.53 -4.27 -6.82
CA GLU A 7 -15.25 -3.06 -6.37
C GLU A 7 -15.02 -2.75 -4.88
N ARG A 8 -14.78 -3.77 -4.03
CA ARG A 8 -14.37 -3.54 -2.64
C ARG A 8 -12.94 -3.04 -2.51
N ALA A 9 -12.03 -3.51 -3.35
CA ALA A 9 -10.65 -3.03 -3.39
C ALA A 9 -10.56 -1.58 -3.89
N GLU A 10 -11.28 -1.25 -4.95
CA GLU A 10 -11.44 0.14 -5.43
C GLU A 10 -12.03 1.04 -4.33
N LEU A 11 -13.08 0.56 -3.63
CA LEU A 11 -13.65 1.29 -2.51
C LEU A 11 -12.64 1.47 -1.35
N ALA A 12 -11.75 0.51 -1.10
CA ALA A 12 -10.71 0.64 -0.09
C ALA A 12 -9.69 1.73 -0.45
N LEU A 13 -9.29 1.83 -1.73
CA LEU A 13 -8.43 2.91 -2.23
C LEU A 13 -9.08 4.29 -2.01
N LEU A 14 -10.38 4.41 -2.33
CA LEU A 14 -11.14 5.66 -2.15
C LEU A 14 -11.32 6.04 -0.67
N LEU A 15 -11.56 5.06 0.20
CA LEU A 15 -11.75 5.28 1.63
C LEU A 15 -10.45 5.62 2.35
N GLU A 16 -9.33 5.06 1.91
CA GLU A 16 -8.00 5.36 2.44
C GLU A 16 -7.69 6.85 2.24
N VAL A 17 -7.75 7.36 1.00
CA VAL A 17 -7.47 8.78 0.74
C VAL A 17 -8.50 9.70 1.40
N ALA A 18 -9.76 9.27 1.50
CA ALA A 18 -10.80 10.03 2.19
C ALA A 18 -10.61 10.11 3.71
N GLY A 19 -9.79 9.25 4.31
CA GLY A 19 -9.46 9.31 5.74
C GLY A 19 -8.78 10.64 6.06
N THR A 20 -9.31 11.37 7.04
CA THR A 20 -8.81 12.71 7.39
C THR A 20 -8.91 12.93 8.90
N PRO A 21 -7.84 13.37 9.58
CA PRO A 21 -6.49 13.64 9.04
C PRO A 21 -5.69 12.36 8.77
N LYS A 22 -4.77 12.40 7.81
CA LYS A 22 -3.67 11.41 7.68
C LYS A 22 -2.33 12.12 7.77
N PRO A 23 -1.68 12.14 8.95
CA PRO A 23 -0.48 12.94 9.13
C PRO A 23 0.60 12.78 8.07
N GLY A 24 0.83 13.83 7.26
CA GLY A 24 1.84 13.87 6.20
C GLY A 24 1.39 13.43 4.81
N ASN A 25 0.30 12.64 4.71
CA ASN A 25 -0.22 12.17 3.44
C ASN A 25 -1.21 13.17 2.83
N VAL A 26 -1.44 13.01 1.53
CA VAL A 26 -2.60 13.60 0.86
C VAL A 26 -3.88 13.06 1.48
N ASP A 27 -4.79 13.97 1.83
CA ASP A 27 -6.13 13.69 2.35
C ASP A 27 -7.12 14.75 1.84
N ARG A 28 -8.33 14.83 2.40
CA ARG A 28 -9.35 15.79 1.94
C ARG A 28 -8.99 17.25 2.20
N HIS A 29 -8.11 17.51 3.16
CA HIS A 29 -7.73 18.86 3.58
C HIS A 29 -6.36 19.26 3.04
N ARG A 30 -5.53 18.30 2.63
CA ARG A 30 -4.12 18.51 2.27
C ARG A 30 -3.77 17.84 0.96
N ASP A 31 -3.15 18.62 0.09
CA ASP A 31 -2.46 18.17 -1.12
C ASP A 31 -0.94 18.31 -0.92
N HIS A 32 -0.17 17.65 -1.77
CA HIS A 32 1.26 17.93 -2.00
C HIS A 32 1.42 18.74 -3.29
N ASP A 33 2.59 19.34 -3.52
CA ASP A 33 2.83 20.25 -4.66
C ASP A 33 2.40 19.65 -6.01
N ASP A 34 2.76 18.38 -6.26
CA ASP A 34 2.49 17.67 -7.52
C ASP A 34 1.44 16.54 -7.37
N LEU A 35 0.86 16.36 -6.18
CA LEU A 35 -0.03 15.24 -5.88
C LEU A 35 -1.24 15.68 -5.06
N ARG A 36 -2.43 15.61 -5.66
CA ARG A 36 -3.68 16.15 -5.11
C ARG A 36 -4.71 15.07 -4.81
N PHE A 37 -5.69 15.37 -3.98
CA PHE A 37 -6.77 14.45 -3.63
C PHE A 37 -7.49 13.86 -4.86
N GLU A 38 -7.80 14.67 -5.88
CA GLU A 38 -8.44 14.19 -7.12
C GLU A 38 -7.60 13.21 -7.93
N HIS A 39 -6.26 13.27 -7.82
CA HIS A 39 -5.36 12.32 -8.48
C HIS A 39 -5.57 10.92 -7.91
N PHE A 40 -5.73 10.80 -6.59
CA PHE A 40 -6.05 9.52 -5.93
C PHE A 40 -7.44 9.00 -6.32
N LEU A 41 -8.44 9.89 -6.44
CA LEU A 41 -9.77 9.47 -6.89
C LEU A 41 -9.73 8.89 -8.31
N ALA A 42 -9.03 9.58 -9.21
CA ALA A 42 -8.85 9.12 -10.59
C ALA A 42 -8.01 7.83 -10.63
N GLY A 43 -6.93 7.75 -9.85
CA GLY A 43 -6.06 6.59 -9.76
C GLY A 43 -6.79 5.33 -9.27
N ALA A 44 -7.65 5.47 -8.26
CA ALA A 44 -8.48 4.36 -7.77
C ALA A 44 -9.42 3.81 -8.85
N VAL A 45 -10.06 4.68 -9.64
CA VAL A 45 -10.91 4.28 -10.77
C VAL A 45 -10.07 3.64 -11.88
N GLY A 46 -8.89 4.20 -12.17
CA GLY A 46 -7.94 3.68 -13.16
C GLY A 46 -7.44 2.27 -12.84
N ALA A 47 -7.14 1.99 -11.56
CA ALA A 47 -6.67 0.68 -11.11
C ALA A 47 -7.71 -0.45 -11.21
N SER A 48 -8.98 -0.11 -11.47
CA SER A 48 -10.11 -1.03 -11.41
C SER A 48 -9.97 -2.21 -12.38
N GLU A 49 -9.33 -2.04 -13.54
CA GLU A 49 -9.10 -3.14 -14.49
C GLU A 49 -8.14 -4.21 -13.92
N GLY A 50 -6.98 -3.82 -13.40
CA GLY A 50 -6.05 -4.75 -12.77
C GLY A 50 -6.62 -5.42 -11.52
N LEU A 51 -7.41 -4.70 -10.72
CA LEU A 51 -8.13 -5.28 -9.58
C LEU A 51 -9.17 -6.32 -10.03
N ARG A 52 -9.87 -6.10 -11.14
CA ARG A 52 -10.77 -7.12 -11.74
C ARG A 52 -9.99 -8.32 -12.24
N ALA A 53 -8.84 -8.12 -12.90
CA ALA A 53 -7.97 -9.20 -13.36
C ALA A 53 -7.51 -10.11 -12.20
N ALA A 54 -7.08 -9.51 -11.07
CA ALA A 54 -6.73 -10.25 -9.86
C ALA A 54 -7.92 -11.06 -9.31
N ALA A 55 -9.13 -10.48 -9.35
CA ALA A 55 -10.34 -11.13 -8.88
C ALA A 55 -10.79 -12.29 -9.79
N THR A 56 -10.51 -12.24 -11.09
CA THR A 56 -10.96 -13.26 -12.06
C THR A 56 -10.00 -14.43 -12.22
N GLY A 57 -8.72 -14.27 -11.89
CA GLY A 57 -7.79 -15.39 -12.13
C GLY A 57 -6.36 -15.02 -12.48
N GLU A 58 -6.13 -13.80 -12.92
CA GLU A 58 -4.87 -13.46 -13.57
C GLU A 58 -3.67 -13.57 -12.61
N PRO A 59 -2.46 -13.81 -13.15
CA PRO A 59 -1.23 -13.76 -12.38
C PRO A 59 -1.09 -12.44 -11.61
N VAL A 60 -0.51 -12.50 -10.42
CA VAL A 60 -0.41 -11.36 -9.49
C VAL A 60 0.37 -10.22 -10.12
N GLY A 61 1.52 -10.50 -10.74
CA GLY A 61 2.34 -9.46 -11.34
C GLY A 61 1.69 -8.79 -12.54
N SER A 62 0.98 -9.55 -13.39
CA SER A 62 0.25 -8.99 -14.53
C SER A 62 -0.94 -8.13 -14.07
N ALA A 63 -1.71 -8.61 -13.09
CA ALA A 63 -2.82 -7.83 -12.53
C ALA A 63 -2.33 -6.56 -11.83
N PHE A 64 -1.17 -6.62 -11.16
CA PHE A 64 -0.53 -5.48 -10.53
C PHE A 64 -0.07 -4.45 -11.56
N GLU A 65 0.65 -4.87 -12.61
CA GLU A 65 1.09 -4.00 -13.72
C GLU A 65 -0.09 -3.26 -14.35
N THR A 66 -1.16 -3.99 -14.73
CA THR A 66 -2.38 -3.37 -15.28
C THR A 66 -3.05 -2.41 -14.30
N ALA A 67 -3.03 -2.69 -13.00
CA ALA A 67 -3.59 -1.78 -12.01
C ALA A 67 -2.76 -0.49 -11.91
N VAL A 68 -1.43 -0.58 -11.94
CA VAL A 68 -0.52 0.57 -11.86
C VAL A 68 -0.58 1.40 -13.14
N GLU A 69 -0.56 0.78 -14.32
CA GLU A 69 -0.74 1.46 -15.62
C GLU A 69 -2.09 2.19 -15.66
N GLY A 70 -3.16 1.53 -15.21
CA GLY A 70 -4.48 2.15 -15.11
C GLY A 70 -4.49 3.36 -14.18
N MET A 71 -3.88 3.21 -13.00
CA MET A 71 -3.77 4.25 -11.97
C MET A 71 -2.98 5.48 -12.46
N SER A 72 -1.97 5.29 -13.30
CA SER A 72 -1.10 6.38 -13.80
C SER A 72 -1.70 7.19 -14.96
N ASN A 73 -2.89 6.84 -15.47
CA ASN A 73 -3.58 7.58 -16.54
C ASN A 73 -4.21 8.92 -16.09
N GLN A 74 -3.59 9.58 -15.12
CA GLN A 74 -4.00 10.86 -14.54
C GLN A 74 -2.77 11.79 -14.45
N GLU A 75 -2.96 13.07 -14.08
CA GLU A 75 -1.88 14.08 -14.20
C GLU A 75 -0.85 14.06 -13.05
N GLY A 76 -1.19 13.44 -11.93
CA GLY A 76 -0.23 13.07 -10.89
C GLY A 76 0.54 11.81 -11.26
N ASP A 77 1.68 11.61 -10.62
CA ASP A 77 2.51 10.44 -10.82
C ASP A 77 1.98 9.24 -10.00
N ASN A 78 2.72 8.79 -8.99
CA ASN A 78 2.32 7.73 -8.09
C ASN A 78 1.32 8.20 -7.02
N THR A 79 0.10 7.65 -7.05
CA THR A 79 -0.89 7.87 -5.99
C THR A 79 -0.91 6.72 -4.98
N GLN A 80 -1.02 5.48 -5.44
CA GLN A 80 -1.38 4.33 -4.60
C GLN A 80 -0.64 3.03 -4.98
N PHE A 81 0.59 3.12 -5.50
CA PHE A 81 1.39 1.94 -5.90
C PHE A 81 1.53 0.91 -4.78
N GLY A 82 1.91 1.35 -3.57
CA GLY A 82 2.06 0.46 -2.41
C GLY A 82 0.73 -0.15 -1.94
N CYS A 83 -0.36 0.61 -2.00
CA CYS A 83 -1.70 0.10 -1.73
C CYS A 83 -2.03 -1.03 -2.71
N LEU A 84 -1.80 -0.85 -4.02
CA LEU A 84 -2.03 -1.89 -5.02
C LEU A 84 -1.14 -3.12 -4.77
N LEU A 85 0.11 -2.91 -4.36
CA LEU A 85 1.04 -3.98 -4.04
C LEU A 85 0.49 -4.87 -2.92
N LEU A 86 -0.17 -4.29 -1.92
CA LEU A 86 -0.82 -5.06 -0.86
C LEU A 86 -2.19 -5.62 -1.26
N LEU A 87 -2.97 -4.88 -2.05
CA LEU A 87 -4.35 -5.24 -2.41
C LEU A 87 -4.42 -6.41 -3.39
N VAL A 88 -3.59 -6.45 -4.43
CA VAL A 88 -3.67 -7.47 -5.48
C VAL A 88 -3.61 -8.92 -4.92
N PRO A 89 -2.63 -9.31 -4.07
CA PRO A 89 -2.63 -10.65 -3.49
C PRO A 89 -3.81 -10.88 -2.54
N LEU A 90 -4.28 -9.86 -1.81
CA LEU A 90 -5.46 -9.97 -0.95
C LEU A 90 -6.74 -10.22 -1.78
N VAL A 91 -6.93 -9.50 -2.88
CA VAL A 91 -8.04 -9.72 -3.83
C VAL A 91 -7.99 -11.12 -4.41
N ARG A 92 -6.79 -11.59 -4.78
CA ARG A 92 -6.58 -12.95 -5.29
C ARG A 92 -6.90 -14.03 -4.24
N ALA A 93 -6.55 -13.80 -2.97
CA ALA A 93 -6.91 -14.69 -1.88
C ALA A 93 -8.42 -14.69 -1.60
N ALA A 94 -9.07 -13.53 -1.67
CA ALA A 94 -10.51 -13.38 -1.49
C ALA A 94 -11.30 -14.09 -2.60
N SER A 95 -10.90 -13.96 -3.87
CA SER A 95 -11.56 -14.64 -4.99
C SER A 95 -11.45 -16.16 -4.94
N ARG A 96 -10.43 -16.69 -4.25
CA ARG A 96 -10.27 -18.12 -3.93
C ARG A 96 -11.04 -18.56 -2.67
N GLY A 97 -11.76 -17.65 -2.02
CA GLY A 97 -12.47 -17.92 -0.75
C GLY A 97 -11.55 -18.15 0.44
N ARG A 98 -10.29 -17.68 0.38
CA ARG A 98 -9.25 -17.94 1.38
C ARG A 98 -8.61 -16.66 1.93
N LEU A 99 -9.39 -15.58 2.12
CA LEU A 99 -8.92 -14.32 2.70
C LEU A 99 -8.55 -14.45 4.20
N THR A 100 -7.40 -15.04 4.41
CA THR A 100 -6.77 -15.40 5.68
C THR A 100 -5.28 -15.16 5.55
N ARG A 101 -4.57 -15.12 6.68
CA ARG A 101 -3.10 -14.98 6.69
C ARG A 101 -2.40 -16.07 5.88
N ASP A 102 -2.82 -17.32 6.06
CA ASP A 102 -2.25 -18.45 5.35
C ASP A 102 -2.64 -18.44 3.88
N GLY A 103 -3.90 -18.11 3.56
CA GLY A 103 -4.35 -18.08 2.17
C GLY A 103 -3.74 -16.95 1.34
N VAL A 104 -3.44 -15.79 1.93
CA VAL A 104 -2.69 -14.74 1.21
C VAL A 104 -1.22 -15.09 1.09
N ARG A 105 -0.61 -15.72 2.12
CA ARG A 105 0.76 -16.23 2.05
C ARG A 105 0.90 -17.26 0.92
N GLU A 106 -0.04 -18.21 0.80
CA GLU A 106 -0.08 -19.17 -0.31
C GLU A 106 -0.16 -18.48 -1.68
N VAL A 107 -0.85 -17.34 -1.80
CA VAL A 107 -0.86 -16.55 -3.05
C VAL A 107 0.50 -15.91 -3.31
N CYS A 108 1.10 -15.29 -2.31
CA CYS A 108 2.40 -14.63 -2.43
C CYS A 108 3.51 -15.64 -2.76
N GLU A 109 3.64 -16.73 -2.00
CA GLU A 109 4.65 -17.80 -2.20
C GLU A 109 4.49 -18.52 -3.55
N ALA A 110 3.29 -18.50 -4.15
CA ALA A 110 3.03 -19.10 -5.46
C ALA A 110 3.33 -18.17 -6.64
N THR A 111 3.83 -16.96 -6.39
CA THR A 111 4.27 -16.07 -7.47
C THR A 111 5.49 -16.63 -8.20
N THR A 112 5.67 -16.18 -9.44
CA THR A 112 6.66 -16.69 -10.37
C THR A 112 7.61 -15.57 -10.82
N VAL A 113 8.63 -15.93 -11.62
CA VAL A 113 9.50 -14.97 -12.30
C VAL A 113 8.69 -14.04 -13.21
N ALA A 114 7.63 -14.54 -13.86
CA ALA A 114 6.76 -13.70 -14.69
C ALA A 114 5.97 -12.69 -13.84
N ASP A 115 5.61 -13.04 -12.61
CA ASP A 115 5.00 -12.10 -11.67
C ASP A 115 6.02 -11.03 -11.24
N ALA A 116 7.28 -11.40 -10.99
CA ALA A 116 8.34 -10.44 -10.72
C ALA A 116 8.54 -9.50 -11.92
N ALA A 117 8.57 -10.03 -13.15
CA ALA A 117 8.70 -9.22 -14.35
C ALA A 117 7.54 -8.20 -14.51
N GLY A 118 6.30 -8.58 -14.18
CA GLY A 118 5.17 -7.64 -14.15
C GLY A 118 5.31 -6.57 -13.08
N PHE A 119 5.76 -6.93 -11.88
CA PHE A 119 6.08 -5.97 -10.83
C PHE A 119 7.16 -4.97 -11.26
N TYR A 120 8.21 -5.41 -11.93
CA TYR A 120 9.26 -4.52 -12.42
C TYR A 120 8.77 -3.63 -13.57
N ARG A 121 7.98 -4.14 -14.51
CA ARG A 121 7.35 -3.30 -15.56
C ARG A 121 6.46 -2.21 -14.98
N ALA A 122 5.83 -2.44 -13.83
CA ALA A 122 5.00 -1.43 -13.18
C ALA A 122 5.77 -0.14 -12.82
N PHE A 123 7.09 -0.21 -12.60
CA PHE A 123 7.95 0.96 -12.36
C PHE A 123 8.15 1.83 -13.62
N GLU A 124 7.80 1.34 -14.81
CA GLU A 124 7.84 2.17 -16.03
C GLU A 124 6.66 3.13 -16.13
N HIS A 125 5.62 2.92 -15.33
CA HIS A 125 4.39 3.71 -15.38
C HIS A 125 4.35 4.84 -14.35
N VAL A 126 5.16 4.76 -13.29
CA VAL A 126 5.17 5.71 -12.17
C VAL A 126 6.56 5.86 -11.57
N ASP A 127 6.87 7.03 -11.01
CA ASP A 127 8.06 7.20 -10.17
C ASP A 127 7.78 6.71 -8.74
N VAL A 128 8.61 5.79 -8.26
CA VAL A 128 8.49 5.20 -6.93
C VAL A 128 9.77 5.50 -6.16
N ALA A 129 9.65 6.29 -5.10
CA ALA A 129 10.75 6.51 -4.19
C ALA A 129 11.10 5.21 -3.46
N LEU A 130 12.32 4.72 -3.71
CA LEU A 130 12.92 3.56 -3.08
C LEU A 130 14.27 3.93 -2.49
N ALA A 131 14.63 3.29 -1.38
CA ALA A 131 16.01 3.28 -0.90
C ALA A 131 16.96 2.71 -1.96
N ASP A 132 18.23 3.11 -1.89
CA ASP A 132 19.24 2.50 -2.74
C ASP A 132 19.38 1.00 -2.44
N PRO A 133 19.56 0.16 -3.48
CA PRO A 133 19.70 -1.27 -3.29
C PRO A 133 20.94 -1.58 -2.44
N PRO A 134 20.92 -2.70 -1.68
CA PRO A 134 22.12 -3.18 -1.00
C PRO A 134 23.29 -3.38 -1.98
N GLU A 135 24.52 -3.26 -1.47
CA GLU A 135 25.72 -3.43 -2.28
C GLU A 135 25.71 -4.78 -3.02
N GLY A 136 25.91 -4.74 -4.35
CA GLY A 136 25.88 -5.93 -5.21
C GLY A 136 24.49 -6.34 -5.72
N MET A 137 23.43 -5.58 -5.38
CA MET A 137 22.07 -5.80 -5.86
C MET A 137 21.62 -4.79 -6.93
N ASP A 138 22.53 -3.96 -7.45
CA ASP A 138 22.25 -2.97 -8.52
C ASP A 138 21.61 -3.57 -9.79
N ALA A 139 21.90 -4.85 -10.06
CA ALA A 139 21.30 -5.58 -11.19
C ALA A 139 19.80 -5.89 -10.99
N LEU A 140 19.35 -5.88 -9.74
CA LEU A 140 17.98 -6.17 -9.31
C LEU A 140 17.26 -4.93 -8.78
N ASP A 141 17.84 -3.73 -8.93
CA ASP A 141 17.17 -2.49 -8.55
C ASP A 141 15.85 -2.36 -9.31
N ALA A 142 14.74 -2.27 -8.58
CA ALA A 142 13.40 -2.18 -9.15
C ALA A 142 13.21 -0.92 -10.01
N ARG A 143 13.97 0.15 -9.74
CA ARG A 143 13.99 1.39 -10.53
C ARG A 143 14.50 1.19 -11.95
N ARG A 144 15.13 0.04 -12.25
CA ARG A 144 15.55 -0.32 -13.61
C ARG A 144 14.40 -0.85 -14.47
N GLY A 145 13.22 -1.09 -13.90
CA GLY A 145 12.05 -1.56 -14.65
C GLY A 145 12.36 -2.82 -15.45
N SER A 146 12.00 -2.84 -16.74
CA SER A 146 12.25 -3.99 -17.61
C SER A 146 13.73 -4.38 -17.75
N ASP A 147 14.67 -3.46 -17.55
CA ASP A 147 16.10 -3.74 -17.72
C ASP A 147 16.67 -4.69 -16.66
N ALA A 148 15.95 -4.91 -15.54
CA ALA A 148 16.31 -5.91 -14.53
C ALA A 148 15.70 -7.30 -14.80
N ILE A 149 14.73 -7.42 -15.72
CA ILE A 149 14.06 -8.70 -16.02
C ILE A 149 15.02 -9.82 -16.43
N PRO A 150 16.01 -9.60 -17.32
CA PRO A 150 16.97 -10.65 -17.66
C PRO A 150 17.73 -11.20 -16.45
N GLU A 151 18.01 -10.35 -15.45
CA GLU A 151 18.67 -10.78 -14.21
C GLU A 151 17.73 -11.59 -13.30
N LEU A 152 16.45 -11.20 -13.21
CA LEU A 152 15.42 -11.96 -12.50
C LEU A 152 15.26 -13.36 -13.11
N GLU A 153 15.22 -13.46 -14.43
CA GLU A 153 15.13 -14.72 -15.17
C GLU A 153 16.38 -15.58 -14.97
N ALA A 154 17.58 -14.98 -15.09
CA ALA A 154 18.84 -15.69 -14.90
C ALA A 154 19.01 -16.26 -13.49
N ARG A 155 18.43 -15.59 -12.49
CA ARG A 155 18.45 -16.00 -11.08
C ARG A 155 17.21 -16.77 -10.63
N GLU A 156 16.25 -16.99 -11.53
CA GLU A 156 14.96 -17.64 -11.27
C GLU A 156 14.19 -17.03 -10.08
N LEU A 157 14.24 -15.70 -9.92
CA LEU A 157 13.63 -15.01 -8.78
C LEU A 157 12.14 -14.74 -9.00
N SER A 158 11.30 -15.31 -8.15
CA SER A 158 9.88 -14.97 -8.08
C SER A 158 9.62 -13.59 -7.47
N LEU A 159 8.38 -13.10 -7.54
CA LEU A 159 8.03 -11.85 -6.84
C LEU A 159 8.16 -12.01 -5.32
N TYR A 160 7.82 -13.19 -4.78
CA TYR A 160 8.05 -13.50 -3.37
C TYR A 160 9.52 -13.43 -2.99
N ASP A 161 10.41 -13.98 -3.83
CA ASP A 161 11.86 -13.91 -3.64
C ASP A 161 12.39 -12.48 -3.60
N VAL A 162 11.84 -11.61 -4.47
CA VAL A 162 12.17 -10.18 -4.47
C VAL A 162 11.75 -9.56 -3.14
N MET A 163 10.51 -9.80 -2.68
CA MET A 163 10.02 -9.28 -1.39
C MET A 163 10.83 -9.79 -0.20
N GLU A 164 11.26 -11.06 -0.20
CA GLU A 164 12.14 -11.60 0.86
C GLU A 164 13.51 -10.94 0.94
N ARG A 165 13.96 -10.29 -0.14
CA ARG A 165 15.26 -9.60 -0.22
C ARG A 165 15.14 -8.09 0.01
N SER A 166 13.92 -7.56 0.14
CA SER A 166 13.62 -6.16 0.43
C SER A 166 13.63 -5.88 1.94
N ASP A 167 14.77 -6.12 2.58
CA ASP A 167 14.96 -5.95 4.02
C ASP A 167 14.63 -4.52 4.48
N GLY A 168 13.77 -4.39 5.49
CA GLY A 168 13.37 -3.10 6.05
C GLY A 168 12.16 -2.45 5.39
N ASP A 169 11.70 -2.95 4.24
CA ASP A 169 10.47 -2.50 3.59
C ASP A 169 9.23 -3.08 4.31
N GLY A 170 8.31 -2.20 4.70
CA GLY A 170 7.13 -2.60 5.46
C GLY A 170 6.07 -3.35 4.66
N ASN A 171 5.98 -3.09 3.35
CA ASN A 171 5.06 -3.79 2.45
C ASN A 171 5.59 -5.20 2.15
N ALA A 172 6.89 -5.33 1.89
CA ALA A 172 7.58 -6.60 1.74
C ALA A 172 7.47 -7.47 3.01
N ALA A 173 7.56 -6.85 4.19
CA ALA A 173 7.35 -7.55 5.46
C ALA A 173 5.92 -8.13 5.59
N GLU A 174 4.87 -7.43 5.15
CA GLU A 174 3.51 -8.00 5.13
C GLU A 174 3.40 -9.15 4.12
N TRP A 175 3.97 -8.99 2.93
CA TRP A 175 3.99 -10.01 1.87
C TRP A 175 4.59 -11.33 2.34
N THR A 176 5.75 -11.27 2.98
CA THR A 176 6.53 -12.45 3.42
C THR A 176 6.02 -13.05 4.72
N SER A 177 5.24 -12.31 5.52
CA SER A 177 4.73 -12.78 6.82
C SER A 177 3.22 -13.06 6.85
N GLY A 178 2.52 -12.92 5.73
CA GLY A 178 1.08 -13.19 5.62
C GLY A 178 0.23 -12.10 6.29
N PHE A 179 0.61 -10.84 6.10
CA PHE A 179 -0.15 -9.63 6.43
C PHE A 179 -0.56 -9.47 7.91
N PRO A 180 0.33 -9.73 8.90
CA PRO A 180 -0.01 -9.68 10.32
C PRO A 180 -0.58 -8.35 10.79
N ARG A 181 -0.03 -7.21 10.33
CA ARG A 181 -0.45 -5.88 10.79
C ARG A 181 -1.80 -5.53 10.19
N THR A 182 -1.95 -5.78 8.88
CA THR A 182 -3.22 -5.63 8.17
C THR A 182 -4.35 -6.39 8.88
N PHE A 183 -4.20 -7.70 9.08
CA PHE A 183 -5.24 -8.53 9.69
C PHE A 183 -5.55 -8.18 11.16
N ARG A 184 -4.57 -7.63 11.90
CA ARG A 184 -4.79 -7.14 13.27
C ARG A 184 -5.62 -5.85 13.27
N GLU A 185 -5.32 -4.94 12.35
CA GLU A 185 -5.99 -3.64 12.28
C GLU A 185 -7.44 -3.76 11.80
N VAL A 186 -7.76 -4.76 10.98
CA VAL A 186 -9.13 -5.09 10.53
C VAL A 186 -10.12 -5.17 11.71
N GLU A 187 -9.75 -5.86 12.79
CA GLU A 187 -10.64 -6.03 13.93
C GLU A 187 -10.84 -4.70 14.68
N ARG A 188 -9.80 -3.85 14.74
CA ARG A 188 -9.92 -2.51 15.32
C ARG A 188 -10.82 -1.62 14.47
N ILE A 189 -10.65 -1.60 13.15
CA ILE A 189 -11.49 -0.83 12.22
C ILE A 189 -12.97 -1.24 12.32
N ARG A 190 -13.25 -2.54 12.38
CA ARG A 190 -14.63 -3.06 12.46
C ARG A 190 -15.29 -2.78 13.80
N ALA A 191 -14.51 -2.74 14.89
CA ALA A 191 -14.99 -2.41 16.23
C ALA A 191 -15.08 -0.89 16.49
N ASP A 192 -14.47 -0.06 15.63
CA ASP A 192 -14.52 1.39 15.72
C ASP A 192 -15.89 1.93 15.28
N ASP A 193 -16.24 3.13 15.74
CA ASP A 193 -17.53 3.77 15.52
C ASP A 193 -17.42 4.98 14.58
N GLY A 194 -18.58 5.48 14.11
CA GLY A 194 -18.65 6.66 13.24
C GLY A 194 -18.40 6.39 11.76
N PRO A 195 -18.24 7.44 10.93
CA PRO A 195 -17.99 7.32 9.49
C PRO A 195 -16.71 6.54 9.18
N VAL A 196 -16.72 5.74 8.12
CA VAL A 196 -15.55 4.93 7.71
C VAL A 196 -14.28 5.76 7.45
N PRO A 197 -14.35 6.96 6.83
CA PRO A 197 -13.16 7.82 6.70
C PRO A 197 -12.51 8.16 8.06
N ASP A 198 -13.30 8.45 9.09
CA ASP A 198 -12.77 8.76 10.42
C ASP A 198 -12.10 7.52 11.05
N ARG A 199 -12.66 6.33 10.80
CA ARG A 199 -12.04 5.05 11.22
C ARG A 199 -10.73 4.79 10.49
N ALA A 200 -10.66 5.11 9.20
CA ALA A 200 -9.45 5.01 8.38
C ALA A 200 -8.35 5.93 8.91
N SER A 201 -8.67 7.20 9.20
CA SER A 201 -7.75 8.14 9.85
C SER A 201 -7.20 7.60 11.18
N ARG A 202 -8.07 7.09 12.05
CA ARG A 202 -7.62 6.51 13.32
C ARG A 202 -6.80 5.23 13.13
N ALA A 203 -7.11 4.42 12.13
CA ALA A 203 -6.31 3.24 11.78
C ALA A 203 -4.91 3.62 11.31
N PHE A 204 -4.79 4.64 10.47
CA PHE A 204 -3.51 5.20 10.04
C PHE A 204 -2.67 5.63 11.25
N VAL A 205 -3.23 6.42 12.17
CA VAL A 205 -2.51 6.87 13.37
C VAL A 205 -2.12 5.70 14.27
N ARG A 206 -2.97 4.67 14.42
CA ARG A 206 -2.64 3.45 15.17
C ARG A 206 -1.48 2.68 14.54
N LEU A 207 -1.52 2.47 13.22
CA LEU A 207 -0.48 1.76 12.49
C LEU A 207 0.87 2.49 12.55
N LEU A 208 0.87 3.81 12.40
CA LEU A 208 2.07 4.66 12.52
C LEU A 208 2.64 4.65 13.94
N ALA A 209 1.78 4.57 14.96
CA ALA A 209 2.21 4.51 16.35
C ALA A 209 2.82 3.15 16.75
N GLU A 210 2.51 2.07 16.00
CA GLU A 210 2.99 0.71 16.29
C GLU A 210 4.41 0.45 15.78
N GLN A 211 4.80 1.03 14.64
CA GLN A 211 6.11 0.77 14.02
C GLN A 211 6.54 1.95 13.14
N GLU A 212 7.85 2.22 13.12
CA GLU A 212 8.46 3.19 12.20
C GLU A 212 8.10 2.89 10.75
N ASP A 213 7.74 3.94 10.01
CA ASP A 213 7.39 3.87 8.60
C ASP A 213 8.67 3.81 7.74
N GLY A 214 8.77 2.77 6.91
CA GLY A 214 9.95 2.54 6.05
C GLY A 214 10.10 3.63 4.99
N PHE A 215 8.99 4.05 4.38
CA PHE A 215 9.01 5.12 3.38
C PHE A 215 9.49 6.45 3.97
N VAL A 216 9.05 6.80 5.18
CA VAL A 216 9.58 8.00 5.89
C VAL A 216 11.07 7.83 6.19
N ARG A 217 11.49 6.65 6.63
CA ARG A 217 12.90 6.39 6.92
C ARG A 217 13.78 6.59 5.69
N ASP A 218 13.31 6.16 4.53
CA ASP A 218 14.07 6.22 3.28
C ASP A 218 14.07 7.63 2.67
N THR A 219 12.97 8.38 2.80
CA THR A 219 12.82 9.70 2.18
C THR A 219 13.19 10.87 3.11
N ALA A 220 12.90 10.77 4.40
CA ALA A 220 13.11 11.81 5.41
C ALA A 220 14.08 11.41 6.54
N GLY A 221 14.60 10.18 6.50
CA GLY A 221 15.63 9.68 7.41
C GLY A 221 15.11 9.02 8.68
N PRO A 222 15.96 8.27 9.38
CA PRO A 222 15.57 7.46 10.55
C PRO A 222 15.13 8.30 11.76
N GLU A 223 15.58 9.55 11.87
CA GLU A 223 15.13 10.46 12.94
C GLU A 223 13.68 10.91 12.72
N ALA A 224 13.32 11.25 11.47
CA ALA A 224 11.95 11.59 11.11
C ALA A 224 10.99 10.40 11.32
N ALA A 225 11.40 9.18 10.94
CA ALA A 225 10.59 7.98 11.15
C ALA A 225 10.30 7.70 12.64
N ARG A 226 11.32 7.86 13.51
CA ARG A 226 11.17 7.76 14.97
C ARG A 226 10.26 8.86 15.52
N GLU A 227 10.42 10.09 15.03
CA GLU A 227 9.58 11.21 15.43
C GLU A 227 8.12 10.96 15.05
N ALA A 228 7.85 10.55 13.81
CA ALA A 228 6.52 10.23 13.31
C ALA A 228 5.82 9.21 14.20
N THR A 229 6.50 8.11 14.52
CA THR A 229 6.00 7.08 15.44
C THR A 229 5.66 7.64 16.81
N ARG A 230 6.60 8.39 17.42
CA ARG A 230 6.42 8.97 18.76
C ARG A 230 5.26 9.96 18.83
N ARG A 231 5.07 10.76 17.77
CA ARG A 231 4.01 11.77 17.69
C ARG A 231 2.65 11.14 17.38
N ALA A 232 2.59 10.13 16.53
CA ALA A 232 1.39 9.31 16.38
C ALA A 232 0.94 8.69 17.72
N GLN A 233 1.89 8.17 18.52
CA GLN A 233 1.60 7.70 19.88
C GLN A 233 1.10 8.83 20.81
N ALA A 234 1.57 10.07 20.65
CA ALA A 234 1.07 11.21 21.40
C ALA A 234 -0.37 11.58 20.99
N CYS A 235 -0.70 11.51 19.70
CA CYS A 235 -2.08 11.65 19.20
C CYS A 235 -3.01 10.61 19.82
N LEU A 236 -2.60 9.33 19.87
CA LEU A 236 -3.41 8.28 20.51
C LEU A 236 -3.66 8.52 22.00
N ARG A 237 -2.77 9.23 22.69
CA ARG A 237 -2.93 9.63 24.10
C ARG A 237 -3.70 10.95 24.28
N GLY A 238 -4.11 11.61 23.19
CA GLY A 238 -4.73 12.93 23.21
C GLY A 238 -3.78 14.05 23.64
N ALA A 239 -2.47 13.81 23.61
CA ALA A 239 -1.45 14.80 23.97
C ALA A 239 -1.07 15.71 22.79
N GLU A 240 -1.50 15.34 21.58
CA GLU A 240 -1.20 16.02 20.34
C GLU A 240 -2.40 15.93 19.40
N ASP A 241 -2.67 17.01 18.66
CA ASP A 241 -3.77 17.08 17.70
C ASP A 241 -3.33 16.49 16.35
N PRO A 242 -3.95 15.41 15.87
CA PRO A 242 -3.55 14.78 14.61
C PRO A 242 -3.77 15.70 13.39
N GLU A 243 -4.68 16.67 13.47
CA GLU A 243 -4.93 17.63 12.38
C GLU A 243 -3.73 18.56 12.21
N ARG A 244 -3.23 19.14 13.32
CA ARG A 244 -2.02 19.98 13.33
C ARG A 244 -0.77 19.19 12.97
N LEU A 245 -0.68 17.94 13.44
CA LEU A 245 0.41 17.05 13.08
C LEU A 245 0.44 16.81 11.56
N ALA A 246 -0.73 16.69 10.94
CA ALA A 246 -0.84 16.48 9.51
C ALA A 246 -0.35 17.68 8.71
N ASP A 247 -0.74 18.90 9.08
CA ASP A 247 -0.23 20.12 8.45
C ASP A 247 1.30 20.20 8.56
N GLU A 248 1.84 19.98 9.76
CA GLU A 248 3.29 20.07 10.00
C GLU A 248 4.08 19.01 9.21
N PHE A 249 3.56 17.80 9.10
CA PHE A 249 4.24 16.72 8.37
C PHE A 249 4.24 16.98 6.87
N VAL A 250 3.17 17.56 6.32
CA VAL A 250 3.13 18.02 4.92
C VAL A 250 4.19 19.12 4.71
N GLU A 251 4.23 20.14 5.56
CA GLU A 251 5.22 21.23 5.48
C GLU A 251 6.67 20.74 5.55
N ARG A 252 6.91 19.64 6.29
CA ARG A 252 8.24 19.06 6.49
C ARG A 252 8.58 17.93 5.53
N GLY A 253 7.68 17.56 4.62
CA GLY A 253 7.89 16.43 3.69
C GLY A 253 7.99 15.07 4.40
N ILE A 254 7.36 14.90 5.57
CA ILE A 254 7.29 13.62 6.28
C ILE A 254 6.02 12.91 5.85
N ASN A 255 6.13 11.92 4.95
CA ASN A 255 4.98 11.22 4.37
C ASN A 255 4.97 9.73 4.77
N PRO A 256 4.14 9.28 5.73
CA PRO A 256 4.00 7.86 6.09
C PRO A 256 3.26 7.01 5.04
N GLY A 257 3.89 6.85 3.86
CA GLY A 257 3.35 6.12 2.72
C GLY A 257 3.05 4.65 3.01
N THR A 258 3.98 3.91 3.64
CA THR A 258 3.75 2.49 3.98
C THR A 258 2.57 2.34 4.96
N THR A 259 2.40 3.29 5.88
CA THR A 259 1.25 3.32 6.80
C THR A 259 -0.07 3.51 6.07
N ALA A 260 -0.12 4.37 5.04
CA ALA A 260 -1.28 4.51 4.17
C ALA A 260 -1.60 3.20 3.44
N ASP A 261 -0.59 2.51 2.90
CA ASP A 261 -0.76 1.22 2.22
C ASP A 261 -1.39 0.16 3.13
N LEU A 262 -0.87 0.02 4.35
CA LEU A 262 -1.41 -0.89 5.37
C LEU A 262 -2.85 -0.54 5.76
N THR A 263 -3.16 0.76 5.84
CA THR A 263 -4.51 1.25 6.13
C THR A 263 -5.46 0.84 5.00
N CYS A 264 -5.06 1.00 3.74
CA CYS A 264 -5.83 0.56 2.58
C CYS A 264 -6.10 -0.96 2.61
N ALA A 265 -5.05 -1.75 2.84
CA ALA A 265 -5.15 -3.20 2.92
C ALA A 265 -6.12 -3.65 4.04
N ALA A 266 -6.06 -2.99 5.21
CA ALA A 266 -6.93 -3.31 6.33
C ALA A 266 -8.40 -2.93 6.05
N LEU A 267 -8.63 -1.79 5.39
CA LEU A 267 -9.97 -1.40 4.93
C LEU A 267 -10.55 -2.42 3.96
N TYR A 268 -9.77 -2.88 2.98
CA TYR A 268 -10.22 -3.91 2.04
C TYR A 268 -10.68 -5.19 2.74
N VAL A 269 -9.86 -5.73 3.65
CA VAL A 269 -10.21 -6.95 4.39
C VAL A 269 -11.43 -6.71 5.30
N ALA A 270 -11.58 -5.52 5.88
CA ALA A 270 -12.76 -5.17 6.66
C ALA A 270 -14.03 -5.14 5.80
N LEU A 271 -13.96 -4.59 4.58
CA LEU A 271 -15.07 -4.59 3.60
C LEU A 271 -15.45 -6.00 3.14
N GLU A 272 -14.47 -6.87 2.89
CA GLU A 272 -14.70 -8.29 2.58
C GLU A 272 -15.36 -9.03 3.76
N ARG A 273 -15.06 -8.63 5.00
CA ARG A 273 -15.71 -9.11 6.24
C ARG A 273 -17.03 -8.42 6.57
N GLY A 274 -17.62 -7.71 5.60
CA GLY A 274 -18.96 -7.14 5.71
C GLY A 274 -19.05 -5.84 6.52
N MET A 275 -17.95 -5.09 6.69
CA MET A 275 -18.04 -3.71 7.18
C MET A 275 -18.93 -2.89 6.24
N ALA A 276 -19.92 -2.20 6.81
CA ALA A 276 -20.82 -1.33 6.07
C ALA A 276 -20.17 0.05 5.83
N VAL A 277 -20.56 0.68 4.72
CA VAL A 277 -20.17 2.05 4.32
C VAL A 277 -21.45 2.82 4.00
#